data_AF-X1IPV1-F1
#
_entry.id   AF-X1IPV1-F1
#
_cell.length_a   1.000
_cell.length_b   1.000
_cell.length_c   1.000
_cell.angle_alpha   90.00
_cell.angle_beta   90.00
_cell.angle_gamma   90.00
#
_symmetry.space_group_name_H-M   'P 1'
#
loop_
_entity.id
_entity.type
_entity.pdbx_description
1 polymer ?
#
loop_
_entity_poly.entity_id
_entity_poly.type
_entity_poly.pdbx_seq_one_letter_code
_entity_poly.pdbx_strand_id
1 'polypeptide(L)'
;MMNAPVLLKQFDIIRVDGEDAAAFLQGQLTCDVLTLEALDSVLFACCDHKGRVFANGWLIHGDDHFGLLIPKSMMELLLAHLKKYAVFSKVGLRPAKEVAIVGIYNDFDTSSRDAEVKSSR
;
A
#
# COMPACT_ATOMS: atom_id res chain seq x y z
N MET A 1 29.43 -2.94 2.74
CA MET A 1 28.90 -2.77 4.11
C MET A 1 27.39 -2.90 3.99
N MET A 2 26.74 -3.77 4.77
CA MET A 2 25.27 -3.78 4.84
C MET A 2 24.82 -2.52 5.59
N ASN A 3 23.99 -1.70 4.97
CA ASN A 3 23.43 -0.52 5.61
C ASN A 3 22.52 -0.92 6.78
N ALA A 4 22.58 -0.16 7.88
CA ALA A 4 21.76 -0.42 9.05
C ALA A 4 20.27 -0.21 8.71
N PRO A 5 19.36 -1.10 9.17
CA PRO A 5 17.93 -0.90 8.96
C PRO A 5 17.45 0.39 9.65
N VAL A 6 16.61 1.16 8.97
CA VAL A 6 16.02 2.39 9.50
C VAL A 6 14.56 2.15 9.83
N LEU A 7 14.17 2.46 11.06
CA LEU A 7 12.77 2.36 11.49
C LEU A 7 11.94 3.51 10.90
N LEU A 8 10.91 3.18 10.14
CA LEU A 8 10.06 4.14 9.44
C LEU A 8 8.80 4.48 10.26
N LYS A 9 9.00 5.18 11.39
CA LYS A 9 7.93 5.53 12.38
C LYS A 9 6.81 6.42 11.82
N GLN A 10 7.02 7.04 10.67
CA GLN A 10 6.06 7.93 10.01
C GLN A 10 4.98 7.17 9.22
N PHE A 11 5.12 5.86 9.05
CA PHE A 11 4.13 5.02 8.38
C PHE A 11 3.38 4.15 9.39
N ASP A 12 2.16 3.77 9.03
CA ASP A 12 1.37 2.73 9.66
C ASP A 12 0.72 1.86 8.56
N ILE A 13 0.18 0.71 8.95
CA ILE A 13 -0.51 -0.22 8.03
C ILE A 13 -1.99 -0.37 8.44
N ILE A 14 -2.90 -0.22 7.49
CA ILE A 14 -4.27 -0.73 7.62
C ILE A 14 -4.28 -2.17 7.11
N ARG A 15 -4.58 -3.11 7.99
CA ARG A 15 -4.84 -4.51 7.62
C ARG A 15 -6.26 -4.63 7.09
N VAL A 16 -6.38 -5.30 5.95
CA VAL A 16 -7.63 -5.60 5.25
C VAL A 16 -7.71 -7.10 5.05
N ASP A 17 -8.63 -7.77 5.72
CA ASP A 17 -8.82 -9.22 5.68
C ASP A 17 -10.29 -9.59 5.46
N GLY A 18 -10.59 -10.87 5.20
CA GLY A 18 -11.95 -11.36 4.94
C GLY A 18 -12.20 -11.81 3.50
N GLU A 19 -13.30 -12.53 3.30
CA GLU A 19 -13.67 -13.17 2.02
C GLU A 19 -13.77 -12.17 0.87
N ASP A 20 -14.23 -10.94 1.15
CA ASP A 20 -14.45 -9.91 0.13
C ASP A 20 -13.28 -8.92 0.01
N ALA A 21 -12.15 -9.13 0.70
CA ALA A 21 -11.08 -8.13 0.81
C ALA A 21 -10.52 -7.68 -0.56
N ALA A 22 -10.20 -8.64 -1.44
CA ALA A 22 -9.67 -8.33 -2.77
C ALA A 22 -10.68 -7.58 -3.64
N ALA A 23 -11.93 -8.06 -3.69
CA ALA A 23 -13.00 -7.43 -4.46
C ALA A 23 -13.37 -6.03 -3.92
N PHE A 24 -13.37 -5.87 -2.60
CA PHE A 24 -13.54 -4.59 -1.95
C PHE A 24 -12.44 -3.61 -2.35
N LEU A 25 -11.16 -3.99 -2.19
CA LEU A 25 -10.04 -3.12 -2.52
C LEU A 25 -9.96 -2.79 -4.02
N GLN A 26 -10.29 -3.72 -4.91
CA GLN A 26 -10.37 -3.46 -6.36
C GLN A 26 -11.33 -2.30 -6.68
N GLY A 27 -12.41 -2.14 -5.89
CA GLY A 27 -13.37 -1.06 -6.04
C GLY A 27 -12.98 0.25 -5.34
N GLN A 28 -11.97 0.24 -4.47
CA GLN A 28 -11.54 1.42 -3.69
C GLN A 28 -10.23 2.03 -4.20
N LEU A 29 -9.38 1.22 -4.83
CA LEU A 29 -8.02 1.57 -5.19
C LEU A 29 -7.85 1.69 -6.72
N THR A 30 -6.90 2.49 -7.17
CA THR A 30 -6.59 2.67 -8.60
C THR A 30 -5.73 1.56 -9.19
N CYS A 31 -5.10 0.72 -8.36
CA CYS A 31 -4.26 -0.38 -8.80
C CYS A 31 -5.09 -1.64 -9.07
N ASP A 32 -4.56 -2.55 -9.91
CA ASP A 32 -5.17 -3.86 -10.10
C ASP A 32 -4.76 -4.81 -8.96
N VAL A 33 -5.66 -4.97 -7.98
CA VAL A 33 -5.48 -5.80 -6.78
C VAL A 33 -5.47 -7.27 -7.13
N LEU A 34 -6.24 -7.68 -8.14
CA LEU A 34 -6.42 -9.09 -8.49
C LEU A 34 -5.18 -9.69 -9.19
N THR A 35 -4.31 -8.84 -9.74
CA THR A 35 -3.05 -9.24 -10.36
C THR A 35 -1.86 -9.18 -9.42
N LEU A 36 -2.05 -8.70 -8.19
CA LEU A 36 -0.95 -8.56 -7.24
C LEU A 36 -0.57 -9.93 -6.68
N GLU A 37 0.66 -10.36 -6.94
CA GLU A 37 1.18 -11.64 -6.45
C GLU A 37 1.38 -11.61 -4.93
N ALA A 38 1.35 -12.78 -4.30
CA ALA A 38 1.61 -12.90 -2.87
C ALA A 38 3.04 -12.42 -2.55
N LEU A 39 3.19 -11.73 -1.42
CA LEU A 39 4.43 -11.11 -0.95
C LEU A 39 4.98 -9.99 -1.83
N ASP A 40 4.17 -9.47 -2.75
CA ASP A 40 4.50 -8.31 -3.56
C ASP A 40 3.75 -7.04 -3.09
N SER A 41 4.14 -5.89 -3.65
CA SER A 41 3.51 -4.61 -3.38
C SER A 41 3.37 -3.73 -4.61
N VAL A 42 2.31 -2.93 -4.64
CA VAL A 42 2.04 -1.98 -5.72
C VAL A 42 1.61 -0.64 -5.15
N LEU A 43 1.94 0.45 -5.86
CA LEU A 43 1.44 1.78 -5.52
C LEU A 43 -0.07 1.87 -5.79
N PHE A 44 -0.80 2.48 -4.87
CA PHE A 44 -2.21 2.78 -5.05
C PHE A 44 -2.51 4.25 -4.79
N ALA A 45 -3.59 4.73 -5.37
CA ALA A 45 -4.36 5.85 -4.86
C ALA A 45 -5.77 5.37 -4.51
N CYS A 46 -6.35 5.95 -3.46
CA CYS A 46 -7.76 5.86 -3.12
C CYS A 46 -8.37 7.23 -3.44
N CYS A 47 -9.44 7.24 -4.22
CA CYS A 47 -10.07 8.47 -4.69
C CYS A 47 -11.42 8.71 -4.01
N ASP A 48 -11.79 9.97 -3.84
CA ASP A 48 -13.16 10.31 -3.49
C ASP A 48 -14.13 10.10 -4.66
N HIS A 49 -15.43 10.23 -4.39
CA HIS A 49 -16.50 10.11 -5.40
C HIS A 49 -16.41 11.13 -6.55
N LYS A 50 -15.53 12.14 -6.47
CA LYS A 50 -15.26 13.12 -7.54
C LYS A 50 -13.97 12.79 -8.30
N GLY A 51 -13.34 11.66 -8.02
CA GLY A 51 -12.08 11.24 -8.64
C GLY A 51 -10.85 11.98 -8.12
N ARG A 52 -10.94 12.72 -7.01
CA ARG A 52 -9.78 13.39 -6.40
C ARG A 52 -9.05 12.40 -5.50
N VAL A 53 -7.72 12.43 -5.55
CA VAL A 53 -6.90 11.59 -4.66
C VAL A 53 -7.19 11.96 -3.20
N PHE A 54 -7.71 11.00 -2.46
CA PHE A 54 -7.99 11.11 -1.04
C PHE A 54 -6.81 10.60 -0.20
N ALA A 55 -6.21 9.48 -0.61
CA ALA A 55 -5.01 8.90 0.00
C ALA A 55 -4.21 8.13 -1.05
N ASN A 56 -2.93 7.88 -0.77
CA ASN A 56 -2.07 7.01 -1.57
C ASN A 56 -1.06 6.28 -0.67
N GLY A 57 -0.42 5.25 -1.21
CA GLY A 57 0.54 4.44 -0.48
C GLY A 57 0.89 3.17 -1.25
N TRP A 58 1.30 2.15 -0.51
CA TRP A 58 1.56 0.82 -1.06
C TRP A 58 0.51 -0.16 -0.57
N LEU A 59 -0.03 -0.92 -1.51
CA LEU A 59 -0.82 -2.11 -1.24
C LEU A 59 0.18 -3.27 -1.20
N ILE A 60 0.17 -4.01 -0.11
CA ILE A 60 1.02 -5.18 0.11
C ILE A 60 0.10 -6.39 0.16
N HIS A 61 0.42 -7.44 -0.59
CA HIS A 61 -0.29 -8.71 -0.50
C HIS A 61 0.44 -9.63 0.49
N GLY A 62 -0.11 -9.75 1.70
CA GLY A 62 0.34 -10.75 2.67
C GLY A 62 -0.30 -12.11 2.38
N ASP A 63 0.04 -13.12 3.19
CA ASP A 63 -0.43 -14.49 2.96
C ASP A 63 -1.96 -14.65 3.00
N ASP A 64 -2.61 -13.99 3.96
CA ASP A 64 -4.05 -14.13 4.24
C ASP A 64 -4.79 -12.77 4.31
N HIS A 65 -4.11 -11.69 3.90
CA HIS A 65 -4.60 -10.33 4.04
C HIS A 65 -3.89 -9.38 3.10
N PHE A 66 -4.46 -8.20 2.95
CA PHE A 66 -3.80 -7.05 2.36
C PHE A 66 -3.36 -6.05 3.43
N GLY A 67 -2.26 -5.35 3.17
CA GLY A 67 -1.77 -4.23 3.97
C GLY A 67 -1.76 -2.95 3.15
N LEU A 68 -2.38 -1.89 3.66
CA LEU A 68 -2.23 -0.54 3.09
C LEU A 68 -1.20 0.22 3.91
N LEU A 69 0.04 0.29 3.41
CA LEU A 69 1.11 1.09 3.99
C LEU A 69 0.91 2.56 3.62
N ILE A 70 0.66 3.39 4.64
CA ILE A 70 0.30 4.80 4.48
C ILE A 70 1.02 5.68 5.52
N PRO A 71 1.13 7.00 5.29
CA PRO A 71 1.56 7.90 6.34
C PRO A 71 0.65 7.79 7.56
N LYS A 72 1.24 7.79 8.76
CA LYS A 72 0.55 7.69 10.04
C LYS A 72 -0.53 8.76 10.23
N SER A 73 -0.30 9.97 9.70
CA SER A 73 -1.27 11.06 9.71
C SER A 73 -2.56 10.75 8.93
N MET A 74 -2.55 9.76 8.03
CA MET A 74 -3.69 9.33 7.23
C MET A 74 -4.46 8.15 7.83
N MET A 75 -3.97 7.52 8.91
CA MET A 75 -4.56 6.31 9.49
C MET A 75 -6.05 6.48 9.79
N GLU A 76 -6.43 7.44 10.62
CA GLU A 76 -7.81 7.64 11.03
C GLU A 76 -8.70 8.07 9.86
N LEU A 77 -8.19 8.92 8.97
CA LEU A 77 -8.93 9.44 7.82
C LEU A 77 -9.24 8.35 6.79
N LEU A 78 -8.24 7.55 6.39
CA LEU A 78 -8.43 6.48 5.41
C LEU A 78 -9.23 5.33 5.98
N LEU A 79 -9.00 4.95 7.24
CA LEU A 79 -9.78 3.91 7.90
C LEU A 79 -11.26 4.29 8.01
N ALA A 80 -11.56 5.52 8.40
CA ALA A 80 -12.93 6.01 8.46
C ALA A 80 -13.57 6.12 7.07
N HIS A 81 -12.79 6.46 6.04
CA HIS A 81 -13.25 6.48 4.66
C HIS A 81 -13.64 5.07 4.19
N LEU A 82 -12.73 4.10 4.27
CA LEU A 82 -12.97 2.71 3.84
C LEU A 82 -14.14 2.07 4.58
N LYS A 83 -14.27 2.32 5.89
CA LYS A 83 -15.40 1.80 6.70
C LYS A 83 -16.77 2.23 6.19
N LYS A 84 -16.91 3.41 5.57
CA LYS A 84 -18.19 3.87 4.99
C LYS A 84 -18.63 2.99 3.83
N TYR A 85 -17.68 2.44 3.08
CA TYR A 85 -17.94 1.62 1.90
C TYR A 85 -17.94 0.11 2.20
N ALA A 86 -17.45 -0.28 3.37
CA ALA A 86 -17.36 -1.69 3.79
C ALA A 86 -18.66 -2.30 4.33
N VAL A 87 -19.75 -1.53 4.45
CA VAL A 87 -21.01 -1.93 5.15
C VAL A 87 -21.61 -3.24 4.60
N PHE A 88 -21.42 -3.52 3.31
CA PHE A 88 -21.95 -4.72 2.65
C PHE A 88 -20.89 -5.75 2.28
N SER A 89 -19.63 -5.51 2.64
CA SER A 89 -18.52 -6.41 2.35
C SER A 89 -18.14 -7.20 3.59
N LYS A 90 -17.89 -8.50 3.46
CA LYS A 90 -17.29 -9.33 4.51
C LYS A 90 -15.79 -9.03 4.61
N VAL A 91 -15.48 -7.84 5.13
CA VAL A 91 -14.11 -7.32 5.24
C VAL A 91 -13.83 -6.80 6.65
N GLY A 92 -12.68 -7.19 7.20
CA GLY A 92 -12.09 -6.63 8.41
C GLY A 92 -11.16 -5.48 8.08
N LEU A 93 -11.32 -4.34 8.75
CA LEU A 93 -10.47 -3.15 8.59
C LEU A 93 -9.93 -2.70 9.95
N ARG A 94 -8.62 -2.85 10.18
CA ARG A 94 -7.98 -2.50 11.46
C ARG A 94 -6.55 -1.98 11.29
N PRO A 95 -6.07 -1.08 12.17
CA PRO A 95 -4.65 -0.77 12.24
C PRO A 95 -3.84 -2.02 12.64
N ALA A 96 -2.71 -2.26 11.97
CA ALA A 96 -1.77 -3.33 12.31
C ALA A 96 -0.71 -2.81 13.30
N LYS A 97 -1.03 -2.81 14.59
CA LYS A 97 -0.15 -2.29 15.67
C LYS A 97 0.96 -3.27 16.05
N GLU A 98 0.83 -4.52 15.62
CA GLU A 98 1.73 -5.64 15.86
C GLU A 98 2.94 -5.67 14.90
N VAL A 99 3.04 -4.73 13.95
CA VAL A 99 4.06 -4.72 12.90
C VAL A 99 5.00 -3.51 13.07
N ALA A 100 6.30 -3.73 12.88
CA ALA A 100 7.29 -2.66 12.72
C ALA A 100 7.68 -2.52 11.25
N ILE A 101 7.75 -1.28 10.76
CA ILE A 101 8.09 -0.98 9.36
C ILE A 101 9.55 -0.53 9.30
N VAL A 102 10.38 -1.27 8.56
CA VAL A 102 11.81 -0.99 8.42
C VAL A 102 12.18 -0.79 6.96
N GLY A 103 13.02 0.21 6.71
CA GLY A 103 13.65 0.44 5.40
C GLY A 103 15.07 -0.09 5.41
N ILE A 104 15.41 -0.86 4.37
CA ILE A 104 16.78 -1.27 4.07
C ILE A 104 17.08 -0.72 2.68
N TYR A 105 18.12 0.10 2.57
CA TYR A 105 18.55 0.69 1.31
C TYR A 105 20.02 0.36 1.11
N ASN A 106 20.45 0.12 -0.12
CA ASN A 106 21.86 0.03 -0.46
C ASN A 106 22.33 1.39 -0.95
N ASP A 107 23.62 1.69 -0.73
CA ASP A 107 24.27 2.81 -1.39
C ASP A 107 24.41 2.44 -2.87
N PHE A 108 23.45 2.85 -3.69
CA PHE A 108 23.55 2.71 -5.13
C PHE A 108 24.43 3.83 -5.66
N ASP A 109 25.56 3.46 -6.25
CA ASP A 109 26.40 4.40 -7.00
C ASP A 109 25.61 4.86 -8.25
N THR A 110 25.28 6.15 -8.31
CA THR A 110 24.43 6.76 -9.35
C THR A 110 25.09 6.86 -10.73
N SER A 111 26.23 6.19 -10.95
CA SER A 111 27.11 6.39 -12.12
C SER A 111 26.68 5.68 -13.42
N SER A 112 25.58 4.92 -13.44
CA SER A 112 25.26 4.03 -14.59
C SER A 112 23.84 4.12 -15.18
N ARG A 113 23.00 5.09 -14.79
CA ARG A 113 21.59 5.17 -15.26
C ARG A 113 21.31 5.99 -16.52
N ASP A 114 22.28 6.67 -17.12
CA ASP A 114 22.06 7.48 -18.34
C ASP A 114 22.08 6.68 -19.66
N ALA A 115 22.25 5.35 -19.63
CA ALA A 115 22.49 4.58 -20.85
C ALA A 115 21.23 3.97 -21.52
N GLU A 116 20.06 3.90 -20.87
CA GLU A 116 18.93 3.10 -21.40
C GLU A 116 17.71 3.88 -21.92
N VAL A 117 17.73 5.22 -21.95
CA VAL A 117 16.66 6.01 -22.59
C VAL A 117 17.00 6.36 -24.04
N LYS A 118 17.34 5.36 -24.87
CA LYS A 118 17.30 5.47 -26.35
C LYS A 118 17.12 4.09 -26.97
N SER A 119 15.88 3.61 -27.10
CA SER A 119 15.41 2.88 -28.30
C SER A 119 14.03 2.25 -28.07
N SER A 120 12.98 2.95 -28.48
CA SER A 120 11.82 2.37 -29.18
C SER A 120 10.83 3.50 -29.50
N ARG A 121 11.03 4.10 -30.68
CA ARG A 121 9.91 4.59 -31.50
C ARG A 121 9.43 3.43 -32.35
#